data_AF-A0AAV7E632-F1
#
_entry.id   AF-A0AAV7E632-F1
#
_cell.length_a   1.000
_cell.length_b   1.000
_cell.length_c   1.000
_cell.angle_alpha   90.00
_cell.angle_beta   90.00
_cell.angle_gamma   90.00
#
_symmetry.space_group_name_H-M   'P 1'
#
loop_
_entity.id
_entity.type
_entity.pdbx_description
1 polymer ?
#
loop_
_entity_poly.entity_id
_entity_poly.type
_entity_poly.pdbx_seq_one_letter_code
_entity_poly.pdbx_strand_id
1 'polypeptide(L)' 'MKNSTVAFALILLFLLSAHQEGVEAQIDCYDSCNTGCVNPDVRLYLRCDGKCKIRCSPDLAAAAAAAGGNRG' A
#
# COMPACT_ATOMS: atom_id res chain seq x y z
N MET A 1 21.97 -14.74 -41.39
CA MET A 1 21.73 -13.60 -40.49
C MET A 1 20.21 -13.39 -40.33
N LYS A 2 19.47 -14.33 -39.73
CA LYS A 2 18.00 -14.26 -39.59
C LYS A 2 17.59 -14.72 -38.20
N ASN A 3 18.18 -15.84 -37.79
CA ASN A 3 18.21 -16.39 -36.44
C ASN A 3 18.79 -15.44 -35.37
N SER A 4 19.84 -14.68 -35.66
CA SER A 4 20.43 -13.76 -34.68
C SER A 4 19.49 -12.58 -34.35
N THR A 5 18.81 -12.01 -35.35
CA THR A 5 17.81 -10.94 -35.15
C THR A 5 16.62 -11.41 -34.30
N VAL A 6 16.17 -12.66 -34.52
CA VAL A 6 15.10 -13.27 -33.72
C VAL A 6 15.54 -13.42 -32.27
N ALA A 7 16.78 -13.86 -32.03
CA ALA A 7 17.31 -13.99 -30.67
C ALA A 7 17.36 -12.63 -29.94
N PHE A 8 17.81 -11.56 -30.61
CA PHE A 8 17.82 -10.21 -30.04
C PHE A 8 16.40 -9.70 -29.73
N ALA A 9 15.43 -9.95 -30.61
CA ALA A 9 14.04 -9.55 -30.37
C ALA A 9 13.43 -10.25 -29.15
N LEU A 10 13.71 -11.53 -28.96
CA LEU A 10 13.24 -12.30 -27.80
C LEU A 10 13.88 -11.82 -26.50
N ILE A 11 15.19 -11.52 -26.52
CA ILE A 11 15.89 -10.98 -25.35
C ILE A 11 15.32 -9.61 -24.96
N LEU A 12 15.12 -8.72 -25.95
CA LEU A 12 14.51 -7.40 -25.71
C LEU A 12 13.11 -7.49 -25.10
N LEU A 13 12.27 -8.40 -25.62
CA LEU A 13 10.94 -8.66 -25.08
C LEU A 13 11.00 -9.11 -23.61
N PHE A 14 11.94 -9.98 -23.25
CA PHE A 14 12.10 -10.48 -21.89
C PHE A 14 12.54 -9.39 -20.91
N LEU A 15 13.44 -8.49 -21.35
CA LEU A 15 13.89 -7.35 -20.55
C LEU A 15 12.79 -6.31 -20.33
N LEU A 16 11.91 -6.09 -21.32
CA LEU A 16 10.74 -5.22 -21.20
C LEU A 16 9.73 -5.76 -20.18
N SER A 17 9.53 -7.08 -20.12
CA SER A 17 8.66 -7.72 -19.13
C SER A 17 9.22 -7.64 -17.70
N ALA A 18 10.54 -7.64 -17.54
CA ALA A 18 11.20 -7.54 -16.24
C ALA A 18 11.06 -6.15 -15.59
N HIS A 19 10.74 -5.11 -16.38
CA HIS A 19 10.49 -3.75 -15.91
C HIS A 19 9.03 -3.48 -15.56
N GLN A 20 8.17 -4.50 -15.56
CA GLN A 20 6.88 -4.39 -14.90
C GLN A 20 7.15 -4.49 -13.39
N GLU A 21 7.45 -3.33 -12.80
CA GLU A 21 7.19 -3.10 -11.38
C GLU A 21 5.78 -3.64 -11.16
N GLY A 22 5.66 -4.76 -10.45
CA GLY A 22 4.36 -5.34 -10.19
C GLY A 22 3.51 -4.20 -9.67
N VAL A 23 2.42 -3.89 -10.38
CA VAL A 23 1.38 -3.06 -9.79
C VAL A 23 0.92 -3.91 -8.62
N GLU A 24 1.54 -3.69 -7.46
CA GLU A 24 1.05 -4.21 -6.20
C GLU A 24 -0.43 -3.88 -6.26
N ALA A 25 -1.28 -4.91 -6.13
CA ALA A 25 -2.63 -4.65 -5.73
C ALA A 25 -2.46 -3.87 -4.42
N GLN A 26 -2.52 -2.55 -4.52
CA GLN A 26 -2.48 -1.64 -3.41
C GLN A 26 -3.81 -1.90 -2.74
N ILE A 27 -3.88 -3.00 -1.99
CA ILE A 27 -4.76 -3.08 -0.86
C ILE A 27 -4.28 -1.91 -0.03
N ASP A 28 -4.92 -0.77 -0.26
CA ASP A 28 -4.62 0.46 0.44
C ASP A 28 -4.71 0.08 1.91
N CYS A 29 -3.63 0.32 2.66
CA CYS A 29 -3.58 0.00 4.09
C CYS A 29 -4.88 0.46 4.77
N TYR A 30 -5.43 1.58 4.30
CA TYR A 30 -6.70 2.12 4.77
C TYR A 30 -7.88 1.17 4.50
N ASP A 31 -8.02 0.62 3.30
CA ASP A 31 -9.12 -0.28 2.93
C ASP A 31 -9.06 -1.61 3.71
N SER A 32 -7.85 -2.16 3.86
CA SER A 32 -7.59 -3.32 4.73
C SER A 32 -7.99 -3.07 6.18
N CYS A 33 -7.62 -1.91 6.72
CA CYS A 33 -7.95 -1.54 8.09
C CYS A 33 -9.46 -1.27 8.25
N ASN A 34 -10.07 -0.58 7.28
CA ASN A 34 -11.46 -0.17 7.33
C ASN A 34 -12.43 -1.33 7.14
N THR A 35 -12.01 -2.41 6.47
CA THR A 35 -12.79 -3.66 6.39
C THR A 35 -13.14 -4.21 7.79
N GLY A 36 -12.27 -4.00 8.79
CA GLY A 36 -12.52 -4.37 10.18
C GLY A 36 -13.37 -3.39 10.98
N CYS A 37 -13.75 -2.25 10.40
CA CYS A 37 -14.47 -1.17 11.10
C CYS A 37 -16.00 -1.27 11.02
N VAL A 38 -16.56 -2.35 10.45
CA VAL A 38 -18.01 -2.53 10.32
C VAL A 38 -18.67 -2.62 11.70
N ASN A 39 -19.44 -1.60 12.06
CA ASN A 39 -20.13 -1.52 13.34
C ASN A 39 -21.47 -0.76 13.18
N PRO A 40 -22.59 -1.24 13.77
CA PRO A 40 -23.86 -0.51 13.74
C PRO A 40 -23.80 0.85 14.44
N ASP A 41 -22.91 1.02 15.42
CA ASP A 41 -22.69 2.30 16.09
C ASP A 41 -21.76 3.20 15.28
N VAL A 42 -22.30 4.30 14.73
CA VAL A 42 -21.55 5.30 13.96
C VAL A 42 -20.37 5.88 14.73
N ARG A 43 -20.50 6.03 16.05
CA ARG A 43 -19.43 6.51 16.94
C ARG A 43 -18.24 5.56 16.97
N LEU A 44 -18.48 4.26 16.93
CA LEU A 44 -17.43 3.24 16.94
C LEU A 44 -16.78 3.13 15.55
N TYR A 45 -17.57 3.22 14.48
CA TYR A 45 -17.07 3.33 13.12
C TYR A 45 -16.09 4.51 12.96
N LEU A 46 -16.50 5.72 13.36
CA LEU A 46 -15.65 6.93 13.26
C LEU A 46 -14.35 6.82 14.08
N ARG A 47 -14.40 6.15 15.24
CA ARG A 47 -13.19 5.91 16.04
C ARG A 47 -12.24 4.92 15.35
N CYS A 48 -12.78 3.92 14.68
CA CYS A 48 -12.01 2.94 13.93
C CYS A 48 -11.39 3.58 12.67
N ASP A 49 -12.18 4.36 11.91
CA ASP A 49 -11.73 5.16 10.78
C ASP A 49 -10.55 6.08 11.14
N GLY A 50 -10.66 6.82 12.26
CA GLY A 50 -9.57 7.67 12.75
C GLY A 50 -8.28 6.89 13.07
N LYS A 51 -8.38 5.65 13.57
CA LYS A 51 -7.21 4.79 13.79
C LYS A 51 -6.61 4.31 12.48
N CYS A 52 -7.42 3.97 11.49
CA CYS A 52 -6.94 3.56 10.17
C CYS A 52 -6.18 4.70 9.48
N LYS A 53 -6.67 5.94 9.58
CA LYS A 53 -5.96 7.13 9.10
C LYS A 53 -4.59 7.31 9.74
N ILE A 54 -4.49 7.17 11.05
CA ILE A 54 -3.19 7.26 11.75
C ILE A 54 -2.28 6.09 11.38
N ARG A 55 -2.79 4.86 11.30
CA ARG A 55 -2.00 3.66 10.98
C ARG A 55 -1.42 3.69 9.56
N CYS A 56 -2.19 4.20 8.61
CA CYS A 56 -1.86 4.13 7.19
C CYS A 56 -1.26 5.43 6.65
N SER A 57 -1.25 6.51 7.43
CA SER A 57 -0.48 7.70 7.14
C SER A 57 0.76 7.74 8.05
N PRO A 58 1.95 7.38 7.55
CA PRO A 58 3.17 7.34 8.36
C PRO A 58 3.51 8.71 8.96
N ASP A 59 3.18 9.80 8.27
CA ASP A 59 3.38 11.17 8.76
C ASP A 59 2.48 11.49 9.96
N LEU A 60 1.22 11.05 9.92
CA LEU A 60 0.29 11.20 11.04
C LEU A 60 0.62 10.25 12.20
N ALA A 61 1.14 9.05 11.91
CA ALA A 61 1.64 8.13 12.92
C ALA A 61 2.83 8.72 13.68
N ALA A 62 3.79 9.30 12.96
CA ALA A 62 4.96 9.95 13.55
C ALA A 62 4.56 11.18 14.39
N ALA A 63 3.63 12.01 13.90
CA ALA A 63 3.09 13.14 14.65
C ALA A 63 2.30 12.70 15.90
N ALA A 64 1.49 11.63 15.81
CA ALA A 64 0.76 11.07 16.94
C ALA A 64 1.68 10.40 17.98
N ALA A 65 2.74 9.73 17.54
CA ALA A 65 3.76 9.16 18.43
C ALA A 65 4.53 10.28 19.16
N ALA A 66 4.87 11.37 18.47
CA ALA A 66 5.48 12.55 19.08
C ALA A 66 4.53 13.24 20.08
N ALA A 67 3.22 13.26 19.81
CA ALA A 67 2.21 13.80 20.72
C ALA A 67 1.87 12.86 21.90
N GLY A 68 2.10 11.55 21.76
CA GLY A 68 1.82 10.51 22.75
C GLY A 68 2.98 10.21 23.72
N GLY A 69 4.15 10.81 23.51
CA GLY A 69 5.38 10.61 24.30
C GLY A 69 5.38 11.21 25.71
N ASN A 70 4.25 11.19 26.41
CA ASN A 70 4.19 11.50 27.85
C ASN A 70 3.10 10.66 28.54
N ARG A 71 3.27 9.34 28.54
CA ARG A 71 2.61 8.45 29.51
C ARG A 71 3.69 7.58 30.13
N GLY A 72 4.18 8.04 31.29
CA GLY A 72 4.88 7.21 32.26
C GLY A 72 3.95 6.18 32.90
#